data_AF-A0A542ZTF1-F1
#
_entry.id   AF-A0A542ZTF1-F1
#
_cell.length_a   1.000
_cell.length_b   1.000
_cell.length_c   1.000
_cell.angle_alpha   90.00
_cell.angle_beta   90.00
_cell.angle_gamma   90.00
#
_symmetry.space_group_name_H-M   'P 1'
#
loop_
_entity.id
_entity.type
_entity.pdbx_description
1 polymer ?
#
loop_
_entity_poly.entity_id
_entity_poly.type
_entity_poly.pdbx_seq_one_letter_code
_entity_poly.pdbx_strand_id
1 'polypeptide(L)'
;MTSTTPERRRRKRTIAKFVLASIAVFGIGAAATSAAWTDQAWFTGTATAASVQLQGSANGTTWIDADDQTGAVAVPASFTNLIPGQTRVVTLHLRNNGSTPLIVTQTALTTSGSLFTGSAPATATSSFTTTTIAASGTTTFNLTVTTPSTWPTTYQSATGGIVLTFTGSTS
;
A
#
# COMPACT_ATOMS: atom_id res chain seq x y z
N MET A 1 -84.11 -32.35 -60.55
CA MET A 1 -83.05 -33.19 -59.96
C MET A 1 -81.73 -32.45 -60.10
N THR A 2 -81.10 -32.19 -58.97
CA THR A 2 -79.90 -31.37 -58.69
C THR A 2 -78.65 -31.82 -59.45
N SER A 3 -77.73 -30.90 -59.77
CA SER A 3 -76.27 -31.13 -59.71
C SER A 3 -75.47 -29.83 -59.86
N THR A 4 -74.76 -29.48 -58.79
CA THR A 4 -74.02 -28.23 -58.58
C THR A 4 -72.60 -28.29 -59.18
N THR A 5 -72.24 -27.19 -59.83
CA THR A 5 -70.95 -26.73 -60.40
C THR A 5 -69.64 -27.29 -59.81
N PRO A 6 -68.74 -27.91 -60.62
CA PRO A 6 -67.38 -28.29 -60.18
C PRO A 6 -66.33 -27.16 -60.27
N GLU A 7 -66.63 -26.04 -60.93
CA GLU A 7 -65.63 -25.00 -61.21
C GLU A 7 -65.19 -24.19 -59.96
N ARG A 8 -66.11 -23.97 -59.01
CA ARG A 8 -65.81 -23.20 -57.78
C ARG A 8 -64.75 -23.85 -56.90
N ARG A 9 -64.62 -25.19 -56.90
CA ARG A 9 -63.66 -25.91 -56.04
C ARG A 9 -62.21 -25.75 -56.53
N ARG A 10 -61.96 -25.72 -57.84
CA ARG A 10 -60.60 -25.53 -58.38
C ARG A 10 -60.07 -24.12 -58.13
N ARG A 11 -60.89 -23.08 -58.36
CA ARG A 11 -60.49 -21.68 -58.09
C ARG A 11 -60.17 -21.44 -56.61
N LYS A 12 -60.94 -22.02 -55.68
CA LYS A 12 -60.68 -21.91 -54.23
C LYS A 12 -59.33 -22.51 -53.83
N ARG A 13 -58.92 -23.62 -54.44
CA ARG A 13 -57.65 -24.30 -54.12
C ARG A 13 -56.44 -23.53 -54.65
N THR A 14 -56.57 -22.86 -55.78
CA THR A 14 -55.52 -21.99 -56.33
C THR A 14 -55.38 -20.71 -55.51
N ILE A 15 -56.49 -20.06 -55.14
CA ILE A 15 -56.47 -18.86 -54.29
C ILE A 15 -55.89 -19.20 -52.90
N ALA A 16 -56.28 -20.33 -52.30
CA ALA A 16 -55.71 -20.75 -51.02
C ALA A 16 -54.19 -20.94 -51.09
N LYS A 17 -53.64 -21.44 -52.21
CA LYS A 17 -52.18 -21.57 -52.40
C LYS A 17 -51.49 -20.21 -52.53
N PHE A 18 -52.08 -19.27 -53.26
CA PHE A 18 -51.54 -17.91 -53.37
C PHE A 18 -51.63 -17.14 -52.06
N VAL A 19 -52.72 -17.31 -51.29
CA VAL A 19 -52.89 -16.73 -49.95
C VAL A 19 -51.92 -17.36 -48.95
N LEU A 20 -51.75 -18.70 -48.95
CA LEU A 20 -50.74 -19.33 -48.10
C LEU A 20 -49.32 -18.90 -48.48
N ALA A 21 -49.01 -18.82 -49.78
CA ALA A 21 -47.70 -18.40 -50.26
C ALA A 21 -47.43 -16.92 -49.92
N SER A 22 -48.44 -16.05 -49.99
CA SER A 22 -48.29 -14.66 -49.55
C SER A 22 -48.17 -14.54 -48.02
N ILE A 23 -48.93 -15.31 -47.23
CA ILE A 23 -48.74 -15.36 -45.76
C ILE A 23 -47.36 -15.95 -45.40
N ALA A 24 -46.84 -16.91 -46.16
CA ALA A 24 -45.50 -17.47 -45.95
C ALA A 24 -44.38 -16.48 -46.34
N VAL A 25 -44.53 -15.76 -47.45
CA VAL A 25 -43.54 -14.75 -47.90
C VAL A 25 -43.58 -13.50 -47.02
N PHE A 26 -44.76 -13.07 -46.54
CA PHE A 26 -44.88 -11.99 -45.56
C PHE A 26 -44.55 -12.45 -44.12
N GLY A 27 -44.75 -13.72 -43.78
CA GLY A 27 -44.50 -14.29 -42.46
C GLY A 27 -43.02 -14.50 -42.12
N ILE A 28 -42.14 -14.53 -43.13
CA ILE A 28 -40.68 -14.58 -42.95
C ILE A 28 -40.10 -13.17 -42.65
N GLY A 29 -40.93 -12.12 -42.67
CA GLY A 29 -40.54 -10.74 -42.34
C GLY A 29 -40.66 -10.37 -40.86
N ALA A 30 -41.16 -11.26 -39.99
CA ALA A 30 -41.34 -10.99 -38.55
C ALA A 30 -40.28 -11.66 -37.66
N ALA A 31 -39.08 -11.91 -38.20
CA ALA A 31 -37.91 -12.24 -37.41
C ALA A 31 -37.01 -11.00 -37.24
N ALA A 32 -37.59 -9.87 -36.84
CA ALA A 32 -36.82 -8.90 -36.08
C ALA A 32 -37.06 -9.27 -34.61
N THR A 33 -36.27 -10.20 -34.10
CA THR A 33 -35.99 -10.21 -32.67
C THR A 33 -35.50 -8.81 -32.36
N SER A 34 -36.36 -7.96 -31.80
CA SER A 34 -35.92 -6.74 -31.14
C SER A 34 -35.22 -7.14 -29.85
N ALA A 35 -34.15 -7.93 -29.97
CA ALA A 35 -32.99 -7.81 -29.09
C ALA A 35 -32.26 -6.52 -29.48
N ALA A 36 -33.00 -5.40 -29.47
CA ALA A 36 -32.44 -4.09 -29.19
C ALA A 36 -32.40 -3.95 -27.66
N TRP A 37 -31.84 -4.96 -26.99
CA TRP A 37 -31.46 -4.90 -25.59
C TRP A 37 -29.95 -4.70 -25.57
N THR A 38 -29.49 -3.60 -26.17
CA THR A 38 -28.21 -3.04 -25.76
C THR A 38 -28.49 -2.26 -24.48
N ASP A 39 -28.60 -2.95 -23.36
CA ASP A 39 -28.46 -2.27 -22.08
C ASP A 39 -26.98 -1.92 -21.93
N GLN A 40 -26.69 -0.64 -21.82
CA GLN A 40 -25.33 -0.17 -21.61
C GLN A 40 -25.07 -0.25 -20.11
N ALA A 41 -24.33 -1.27 -19.69
CA ALA A 41 -23.81 -1.33 -18.32
C ALA A 41 -22.52 -0.50 -18.25
N TRP A 42 -22.61 0.69 -17.68
CA TRP A 42 -21.42 1.51 -17.39
C TRP A 42 -20.83 1.13 -16.03
N PHE A 43 -19.58 0.67 -16.04
CA PHE A 43 -18.78 0.53 -14.84
C PHE A 43 -17.87 1.76 -14.74
N THR A 44 -18.19 2.67 -13.81
CA THR A 44 -17.27 3.75 -13.43
C THR A 44 -16.44 3.29 -12.25
N GLY A 45 -15.13 3.17 -12.44
CA GLY A 45 -14.18 2.91 -11.37
C GLY A 45 -13.27 4.13 -11.19
N THR A 46 -13.12 4.60 -9.95
CA THR A 46 -12.08 5.56 -9.59
C THR A 46 -10.79 4.81 -9.28
N ALA A 47 -9.72 5.08 -10.03
CA ALA A 47 -8.38 4.60 -9.71
C ALA A 47 -7.65 5.68 -8.91
N THR A 48 -7.33 5.38 -7.65
CA THR A 48 -6.54 6.27 -6.78
C THR A 48 -5.17 5.65 -6.59
N ALA A 49 -4.10 6.43 -6.79
CA ALA A 49 -2.74 5.98 -6.53
C ALA A 49 -2.51 5.71 -5.04
N ALA A 50 -1.63 4.76 -4.73
CA ALA A 50 -1.20 4.53 -3.35
C ALA A 50 -0.35 5.68 -2.83
N SER A 51 -0.43 5.94 -1.52
CA SER A 51 0.45 6.87 -0.80
C SER A 51 1.53 6.09 -0.05
N VAL A 52 2.75 6.63 -0.02
CA VAL A 52 3.88 6.11 0.75
C VAL A 52 4.35 7.23 1.66
N GLN A 53 4.30 6.99 2.97
CA GLN A 53 4.80 7.95 3.98
C GLN A 53 5.38 7.18 5.15
N LEU A 54 6.66 7.37 5.44
CA LEU A 54 7.32 6.77 6.60
C LEU A 54 7.47 7.85 7.67
N GLN A 55 7.12 7.50 8.91
CA GLN A 55 7.26 8.36 10.07
C GLN A 55 8.05 7.62 11.14
N GLY A 56 8.75 8.37 11.98
CA GLY A 56 9.34 7.81 13.19
C GLY A 56 8.88 8.53 14.45
N SER A 57 9.11 7.89 15.59
CA SER A 57 8.80 8.44 16.90
C SER A 57 9.72 7.93 17.99
N ALA A 58 10.04 8.83 18.92
CA ALA A 58 10.83 8.61 20.12
C ALA A 58 9.99 8.15 21.33
N ASN A 59 8.67 8.33 21.28
CA ASN A 59 7.74 8.13 22.40
C ASN A 59 6.47 7.34 22.01
N GLY A 60 6.32 7.01 20.73
CA GLY A 60 5.15 6.31 20.17
C GLY A 60 3.90 7.17 20.03
N THR A 61 3.95 8.46 20.36
CA THR A 61 2.77 9.37 20.34
C THR A 61 2.99 10.59 19.44
N THR A 62 4.20 11.15 19.41
CA THR A 62 4.59 12.26 18.53
C THR A 62 5.34 11.69 17.33
N TRP A 63 4.79 11.88 16.13
CA TRP A 63 5.32 11.33 14.89
C TRP A 63 5.92 12.44 14.03
N ILE A 64 7.05 12.16 13.40
CA ILE A 64 7.71 13.08 12.47
C ILE A 64 7.95 12.34 11.15
N ASP A 65 7.73 13.05 10.05
CA ASP A 65 7.94 12.55 8.69
C ASP A 65 9.43 12.30 8.40
N ALA A 66 9.72 11.16 7.79
CA ALA A 66 11.08 10.73 7.47
C ALA A 66 11.48 11.13 6.04
N ASP A 67 11.19 12.38 5.66
CA ASP A 67 11.33 12.86 4.28
C ASP A 67 12.72 13.45 4.01
N ASP A 68 13.33 14.09 5.01
CA ASP A 68 14.69 14.62 4.97
C ASP A 68 15.33 14.68 6.37
N GLN A 69 16.62 15.01 6.43
CA GLN A 69 17.34 15.10 7.71
C GLN A 69 16.88 16.29 8.57
N THR A 70 16.27 17.32 7.96
CA THR A 70 15.75 18.50 8.66
C THR A 70 14.47 18.17 9.46
N GLY A 71 13.73 17.12 9.05
CA GLY A 71 12.63 16.50 9.79
C GLY A 71 13.00 15.22 10.56
N ALA A 72 14.28 14.88 10.75
CA ALA A 72 14.64 13.62 11.39
C ALA A 72 14.16 13.52 12.85
N VAL A 73 13.72 12.32 13.25
CA VAL A 73 13.35 12.03 14.64
C VAL A 73 14.59 12.12 15.52
N ALA A 74 14.61 13.10 16.42
CA ALA A 74 15.66 13.22 17.41
C ALA A 74 15.66 12.00 18.33
N VAL A 75 16.83 11.38 18.49
CA VAL A 75 17.01 10.31 19.48
C VAL A 75 16.75 10.88 20.88
N PRO A 76 15.94 10.20 21.72
CA PRO A 76 15.54 10.73 23.02
C PRO A 76 16.71 11.12 23.93
N ALA A 77 16.49 12.12 24.78
CA ALA A 77 17.43 12.59 25.80
C ALA A 77 17.74 11.55 26.91
N SER A 78 17.15 10.35 26.83
CA SER A 78 17.41 9.25 27.74
C SER A 78 18.82 8.66 27.59
N PHE A 79 19.73 9.21 26.79
CA PHE A 79 21.16 8.84 26.83
C PHE A 79 22.03 9.82 27.64
N THR A 80 21.41 10.65 28.49
CA THR A 80 22.13 11.56 29.40
C THR A 80 22.73 10.84 30.61
N ASN A 81 23.80 11.41 31.18
CA ASN A 81 24.48 10.95 32.40
C ASN A 81 24.93 9.49 32.34
N LEU A 82 25.54 9.09 31.22
CA LEU A 82 26.13 7.75 31.11
C LEU A 82 27.33 7.61 32.06
N ILE A 83 27.41 6.48 32.75
CA ILE A 83 28.52 6.12 33.64
C ILE A 83 29.34 4.96 33.05
N PRO A 84 30.61 4.76 33.47
CA PRO A 84 31.42 3.65 32.96
C PRO A 84 30.75 2.28 33.12
N GLY A 85 30.86 1.44 32.09
CA GLY A 85 30.29 0.09 32.06
C GLY A 85 28.77 0.03 31.91
N GLN A 86 28.09 1.18 31.76
CA GLN A 86 26.65 1.23 31.61
C GLN A 86 26.22 0.81 30.20
N THR A 87 25.12 0.07 30.14
CA THR A 87 24.34 -0.14 28.92
C THR A 87 22.98 0.48 29.10
N ARG A 88 22.53 1.25 28.10
CA ARG A 88 21.23 1.91 28.10
C ARG A 88 20.48 1.59 26.82
N VAL A 89 19.20 1.27 26.97
CA VAL A 89 18.34 0.86 25.86
C VAL A 89 17.16 1.82 25.77
N VAL A 90 16.82 2.21 24.55
CA VAL A 90 15.68 3.07 24.24
C VAL A 90 14.90 2.44 23.10
N THR A 91 13.59 2.37 23.27
CA THR A 91 12.68 1.89 22.22
C THR A 91 12.28 3.05 21.33
N LEU A 92 12.48 2.87 20.02
CA LEU A 92 12.07 3.77 18.96
C LEU A 92 10.95 3.13 18.16
N HIS A 93 10.15 3.96 17.51
CA HIS A 93 8.98 3.55 16.76
C HIS A 93 9.09 4.02 15.31
N LEU A 94 8.63 3.19 14.37
CA LEU A 94 8.44 3.55 12.98
C LEU A 94 7.01 3.25 12.57
N ARG A 95 6.41 4.13 11.77
CA ARG A 95 5.04 4.01 11.28
C ARG A 95 4.99 4.22 9.79
N ASN A 96 4.29 3.35 9.10
CA ASN A 96 3.90 3.56 7.71
C ASN A 96 2.56 4.30 7.71
N ASN A 97 2.56 5.60 7.44
CA ASN A 97 1.35 6.41 7.31
C ASN A 97 0.80 6.42 5.86
N GLY A 98 1.31 5.53 5.01
CA GLY A 98 0.81 5.30 3.65
C GLY A 98 -0.35 4.31 3.58
N SER A 99 -0.89 4.16 2.37
CA SER A 99 -2.03 3.30 2.06
C SER A 99 -1.64 1.90 1.55
N THR A 100 -0.35 1.63 1.39
CA THR A 100 0.18 0.31 0.98
C THR A 100 1.24 -0.18 1.95
N PRO A 101 1.46 -1.51 2.08
CA PRO A 101 2.58 -2.04 2.83
C PRO A 101 3.92 -1.50 2.34
N LEU A 102 4.86 -1.27 3.26
CA LEU A 102 6.18 -0.73 2.98
C LEU A 102 7.24 -1.67 3.54
N ILE A 103 8.18 -2.10 2.70
CA ILE A 103 9.37 -2.83 3.13
C ILE A 103 10.39 -1.79 3.58
N VAL A 104 10.68 -1.74 4.88
CA VAL A 104 11.61 -0.77 5.47
C VAL A 104 12.90 -1.49 5.85
N THR A 105 14.03 -0.93 5.43
CA THR A 105 15.37 -1.43 5.76
C THR A 105 16.20 -0.31 6.38
N GLN A 106 16.90 -0.58 7.49
CA GLN A 106 17.92 0.33 7.99
C GLN A 106 19.18 0.22 7.13
N THR A 107 19.60 1.32 6.52
CA THR A 107 20.78 1.37 5.64
C THR A 107 22.03 1.85 6.35
N ALA A 108 21.87 2.71 7.37
CA ALA A 108 23.01 3.23 8.11
C ALA A 108 22.66 3.54 9.57
N LEU A 109 23.68 3.44 10.42
CA LEU A 109 23.73 4.03 11.76
C LEU A 109 25.05 4.80 11.83
N THR A 110 24.96 6.11 11.99
CA THR A 110 26.14 6.98 12.12
C THR A 110 26.16 7.64 13.48
N THR A 111 27.34 7.78 14.04
CA THR A 111 27.58 8.45 15.32
C THR A 111 28.53 9.62 15.13
N SER A 112 28.39 10.65 15.94
CA SER A 112 29.22 11.85 15.87
C SER A 112 29.52 12.41 17.26
N GLY A 113 30.54 13.26 17.37
CA GLY A 113 30.92 13.91 18.63
C GLY A 113 31.94 13.13 19.45
N SER A 114 32.40 13.76 20.53
CA SER A 114 33.48 13.23 21.37
C SER A 114 33.07 11.98 22.14
N LEU A 115 31.77 11.77 22.38
CA LEU A 115 31.26 10.58 23.07
C LEU A 115 31.53 9.27 22.31
N PHE A 116 31.52 9.33 20.97
CA PHE A 116 31.64 8.16 20.08
C PHE A 116 32.99 8.11 19.35
N THR A 117 33.96 8.92 19.75
CA THR A 117 35.31 8.98 19.16
C THR A 117 36.40 8.92 20.24
N GLY A 118 37.66 8.74 19.84
CA GLY A 118 38.80 8.72 20.77
C GLY A 118 39.25 7.32 21.20
N SER A 119 39.93 7.23 22.34
CA SER A 119 40.63 6.02 22.79
C SER A 119 39.72 4.96 23.44
N ALA A 120 38.54 5.34 23.94
CA ALA A 120 37.58 4.44 24.56
C ALA A 120 36.14 4.96 24.32
N PRO A 121 35.66 5.00 23.05
CA PRO A 121 34.36 5.56 22.72
C PRO A 121 33.20 4.71 23.26
N ALA A 122 32.05 5.35 23.48
CA ALA A 122 30.79 4.62 23.60
C ALA A 122 30.44 3.96 22.26
N THR A 123 29.64 2.91 22.30
CA THR A 123 29.14 2.22 21.11
C THR A 123 27.62 2.34 21.04
N ALA A 124 27.08 2.51 19.83
CA ALA A 124 25.65 2.55 19.57
C ALA A 124 25.27 1.45 18.59
N THR A 125 24.22 0.68 18.90
CA THR A 125 23.73 -0.43 18.06
C THR A 125 22.21 -0.38 17.98
N SER A 126 21.66 -0.71 16.81
CA SER A 126 20.22 -0.82 16.57
C SER A 126 19.84 -2.28 16.36
N SER A 127 18.70 -2.70 16.92
CA SER A 127 18.12 -4.03 16.67
C SER A 127 17.29 -4.10 15.38
N PHE A 128 17.11 -2.98 14.66
CA PHE A 128 16.29 -2.94 13.47
C PHE A 128 17.01 -3.57 12.27
N THR A 129 16.29 -4.40 11.53
CA THR A 129 16.77 -5.04 10.29
C THR A 129 15.83 -4.68 9.14
N THR A 130 15.47 -5.60 8.26
CA THR A 130 14.43 -5.37 7.25
C THR A 130 13.10 -5.89 7.77
N THR A 131 12.04 -5.10 7.66
CA THR A 131 10.69 -5.50 8.07
C THR A 131 9.64 -4.84 7.20
N THR A 132 8.59 -5.58 6.88
CA THR A 132 7.40 -5.05 6.20
C THR A 132 6.45 -4.45 7.23
N ILE A 133 6.17 -3.16 7.09
CA ILE A 133 5.17 -2.45 7.88
C ILE A 133 3.90 -2.35 7.05
N ALA A 134 2.80 -2.93 7.54
CA ALA A 134 1.50 -2.83 6.88
C ALA A 134 1.06 -1.37 6.69
N ALA A 135 0.12 -1.12 5.78
CA ALA A 135 -0.49 0.20 5.62
C ALA A 135 -1.06 0.70 6.95
N SER A 136 -0.80 1.95 7.31
CA SER A 136 -1.14 2.53 8.64
C SER A 136 -0.54 1.80 9.86
N GLY A 137 0.37 0.85 9.64
CA GLY A 137 0.96 0.02 10.69
C GLY A 137 2.15 0.67 11.38
N THR A 138 2.51 0.14 12.55
CA THR A 138 3.63 0.59 13.37
C THR A 138 4.51 -0.60 13.75
N THR A 139 5.81 -0.35 13.85
CA THR A 139 6.79 -1.29 14.40
C THR A 139 7.69 -0.58 15.41
N THR A 140 8.37 -1.36 16.25
CA THR A 140 9.25 -0.86 17.30
C THR A 140 10.59 -1.59 17.27
N PHE A 141 11.65 -0.90 17.68
CA PHE A 141 12.98 -1.47 17.79
C PHE A 141 13.79 -0.78 18.87
N ASN A 142 14.88 -1.41 19.26
CA ASN A 142 15.72 -0.91 20.34
C ASN A 142 17.00 -0.30 19.78
N LEU A 143 17.31 0.91 20.25
CA LEU A 143 18.63 1.53 20.16
C LEU A 143 19.34 1.32 21.49
N THR A 144 20.53 0.72 21.44
CA THR A 144 21.36 0.43 22.60
C THR A 144 22.62 1.27 22.55
N VAL A 145 22.97 1.90 23.67
CA VAL A 145 24.26 2.58 23.85
C VAL A 145 24.99 1.92 25.01
N THR A 146 26.24 1.52 24.77
CA THR A 146 27.10 0.89 25.77
C THR A 146 28.38 1.69 25.94
N THR A 147 28.79 1.85 27.19
CA THR A 147 30.04 2.53 27.56
C THR A 147 31.08 1.51 28.04
N PRO A 148 32.37 1.73 27.78
CA PRO A 148 33.43 0.88 28.32
C PRO A 148 33.46 0.85 29.85
N SER A 149 33.83 -0.29 30.45
CA SER A 149 33.99 -0.39 31.92
C SER A 149 35.17 0.44 32.45
N THR A 150 36.18 0.67 31.60
CA THR A 150 37.38 1.47 31.90
C THR A 150 37.27 2.89 31.34
N TRP A 151 36.06 3.45 31.30
CA TRP A 151 35.82 4.73 30.60
C TRP A 151 36.62 5.89 31.22
N PRO A 152 37.52 6.53 30.47
CA PRO A 152 38.35 7.61 31.00
C PRO A 152 37.53 8.83 31.42
N THR A 153 38.03 9.59 32.40
CA THR A 153 37.38 10.82 32.88
C THR A 153 37.26 11.91 31.80
N THR A 154 38.05 11.82 30.71
CA THR A 154 37.95 12.71 29.55
C THR A 154 36.60 12.62 28.82
N TYR A 155 35.84 11.54 29.03
CA TYR A 155 34.49 11.38 28.49
C TYR A 155 33.41 11.97 29.40
N GLN A 156 33.76 12.47 30.59
CA GLN A 156 32.80 13.18 31.45
C GLN A 156 32.32 14.44 30.73
N SER A 157 31.00 14.62 30.66
CA SER A 157 30.35 15.69 29.88
C SER A 157 30.56 15.63 28.36
N ALA A 158 31.13 14.54 27.83
CA ALA A 158 31.20 14.34 26.39
C ALA A 158 29.80 14.22 25.80
N THR A 159 29.62 14.77 24.60
CA THR A 159 28.34 14.77 23.88
C THR A 159 28.54 14.08 22.54
N GLY A 160 27.45 13.51 22.03
CA GLY A 160 27.45 12.88 20.73
C GLY A 160 26.07 12.77 20.14
N GLY A 161 26.02 12.70 18.80
CA GLY A 161 24.81 12.45 18.04
C GLY A 161 24.76 11.01 17.54
N ILE A 162 23.54 10.50 17.38
CA ILE A 162 23.27 9.23 16.71
C ILE A 162 22.23 9.52 15.63
N VAL A 163 22.49 9.07 14.40
CA VAL A 163 21.57 9.18 13.27
C VAL A 163 21.36 7.81 12.67
N LEU A 164 20.09 7.40 12.55
CA LEU A 164 19.64 6.18 11.90
C LEU A 164 19.03 6.54 10.55
N THR A 165 19.44 5.85 9.49
CA THR A 165 18.90 6.06 8.13
C THR A 165 18.13 4.82 7.69
N PHE A 166 16.93 5.03 7.16
CA PHE A 166 16.05 3.99 6.66
C PHE A 166 15.69 4.25 5.20
N THR A 167 15.42 3.18 4.46
CA THR A 167 14.86 3.24 3.11
C THR A 167 13.61 2.38 3.06
N GLY A 168 12.54 2.93 2.49
CA GLY A 168 11.28 2.22 2.25
C GLY A 168 11.08 1.90 0.77
N SER A 169 10.62 0.69 0.46
CA SER A 169 10.17 0.33 -0.89
C SER A 169 8.82 -0.37 -0.86
N THR A 170 8.00 -0.11 -1.88
CA THR A 170 6.75 -0.84 -2.12
C THR A 170 7.04 -2.06 -3.00
N SER A 171 6.49 -3.22 -2.65
CA SER A 171 6.55 -4.45 -3.46
C SER A 171 5.51 -4.45 -4.57
#